data_AF-A0A819RK82-F1
#
_entry.id   AF-A0A819RK82-F1
#
_cell.length_a   1.000
_cell.length_b   1.000
_cell.length_c   1.000
_cell.angle_alpha   90.00
_cell.angle_beta   90.00
_cell.angle_gamma   90.00
#
_symmetry.space_group_name_H-M   'P 1'
#
loop_
_entity.id
_entity.type
_entity.pdbx_description
1 polymer ?
#
loop_
_entity_poly.entity_id
_entity_poly.type
_entity_poly.pdbx_seq_one_letter_code
_entity_poly.pdbx_strand_id
1 'polypeptide(L)'
;MGTLVQDEQQEHQQKDDFIKETVKILEKGKNINLQMFKHLANKYNVQLHLTILTSKYGDDATGRSLGWCKFRYMLAQTLSLTSYYTICLTAIDQFFSTNHQFRLRQMCTIKLARYVTFISICIWIAHSILSGCLFNIQGSLGCVISNPIWQQYTSSFFYPVLIGLLPIAILLLFSLLAFHNVRRIVRRQIPIVRRRLDQQLTAMVL
;
A
#
# COMPACT_ATOMS: atom_id res chain seq x y z
N MET A 1 -3.29 -52.43 -8.70
CA MET A 1 -4.15 -51.72 -7.73
C MET A 1 -3.38 -50.70 -6.88
N GLY A 2 -2.10 -50.93 -6.53
CA GLY A 2 -1.31 -49.97 -5.73
C GLY A 2 -0.89 -48.65 -6.40
N THR A 3 -0.87 -48.56 -7.73
CA THR A 3 -0.43 -47.36 -8.46
C THR A 3 -1.48 -46.25 -8.51
N LEU A 4 -2.78 -46.59 -8.57
CA LEU A 4 -3.88 -45.61 -8.56
C LEU A 4 -4.01 -44.89 -7.20
N VAL A 5 -3.69 -45.59 -6.10
CA VAL A 5 -3.72 -45.03 -4.74
C VAL A 5 -2.59 -44.00 -4.53
N GLN A 6 -1.43 -44.19 -5.17
CA GLN A 6 -0.31 -43.25 -5.08
C GLN A 6 -0.57 -41.94 -5.85
N ASP A 7 -1.21 -42.01 -7.02
CA ASP A 7 -1.56 -40.80 -7.80
C ASP A 7 -2.61 -39.93 -7.08
N GLU A 8 -3.62 -40.54 -6.43
CA GLU A 8 -4.60 -39.79 -5.65
C GLU A 8 -4.00 -39.14 -4.39
N GLN A 9 -3.04 -39.81 -3.73
CA GLN A 9 -2.32 -39.21 -2.61
C GLN A 9 -1.43 -38.04 -3.04
N GLN A 10 -0.77 -38.12 -4.19
CA GLN A 10 0.04 -37.03 -4.72
C GLN A 10 -0.81 -35.80 -5.08
N GLU A 11 -2.00 -36.01 -5.66
CA GLU A 11 -2.90 -34.91 -6.01
C GLU A 11 -3.53 -34.25 -4.77
N HIS A 12 -3.82 -35.02 -3.72
CA HIS A 12 -4.30 -34.47 -2.45
C HIS A 12 -3.22 -33.62 -1.75
N GLN A 13 -1.98 -34.11 -1.73
CA GLN A 13 -0.83 -33.40 -1.16
C GLN A 13 -0.59 -32.07 -1.87
N GLN A 14 -0.63 -32.06 -3.21
CA GLN A 14 -0.44 -30.86 -4.02
C GLN A 14 -1.56 -29.82 -3.81
N LYS A 15 -2.77 -30.28 -3.51
CA LYS A 15 -3.94 -29.42 -3.27
C LYS A 15 -3.92 -28.81 -1.86
N ASP A 16 -3.52 -29.57 -0.86
CA ASP A 16 -3.31 -29.08 0.50
C ASP A 16 -2.15 -28.07 0.57
N ASP A 17 -1.10 -28.30 -0.22
CA ASP A 17 -0.01 -27.33 -0.38
C ASP A 17 -0.49 -26.05 -1.07
N PHE A 18 -1.34 -26.14 -2.09
CA PHE A 18 -1.92 -24.95 -2.72
C PHE A 18 -2.85 -24.15 -1.80
N ILE A 19 -3.69 -24.83 -1.00
CA ILE A 19 -4.58 -24.18 -0.03
C ILE A 19 -3.76 -23.53 1.08
N LYS A 20 -2.74 -24.23 1.61
CA LYS A 20 -1.80 -23.65 2.56
C LYS A 20 -1.10 -22.44 1.98
N GLU A 21 -0.61 -22.50 0.73
CA GLU A 21 0.03 -21.38 0.05
C GLU A 21 -0.94 -20.18 -0.08
N THR A 22 -2.21 -20.44 -0.42
CA THR A 22 -3.24 -19.41 -0.57
C THR A 22 -3.61 -18.77 0.77
N VAL A 23 -3.77 -19.56 1.83
CA VAL A 23 -4.01 -19.06 3.19
C VAL A 23 -2.79 -18.28 3.69
N LYS A 24 -1.58 -18.75 3.40
CA LYS A 24 -0.33 -18.03 3.70
C LYS A 24 -0.27 -16.69 2.97
N ILE A 25 -0.71 -16.60 1.72
CA ILE A 25 -0.79 -15.34 0.96
C ILE A 25 -1.82 -14.40 1.59
N LEU A 26 -2.97 -14.91 2.03
CA LEU A 26 -4.00 -14.12 2.71
C LEU A 26 -3.54 -13.63 4.10
N GLU A 27 -2.90 -14.49 4.89
CA GLU A 27 -2.32 -14.13 6.19
C GLU A 27 -1.13 -13.16 6.04
N LYS A 28 -0.28 -13.36 5.04
CA LYS A 28 0.82 -12.44 4.73
C LYS A 28 0.27 -11.10 4.27
N GLY A 29 -0.79 -11.07 3.47
CA GLY A 29 -1.53 -9.86 3.11
C GLY A 29 -2.16 -9.16 4.33
N LYS A 30 -2.71 -9.91 5.28
CA LYS A 30 -3.27 -9.39 6.54
C LYS A 30 -2.17 -8.83 7.45
N ASN A 31 -1.03 -9.51 7.55
CA ASN A 31 0.13 -9.03 8.31
C ASN A 31 0.81 -7.83 7.65
N ILE A 32 0.86 -7.76 6.32
CA ILE A 32 1.36 -6.59 5.58
C ILE A 32 0.42 -5.40 5.80
N ASN A 33 -0.90 -5.59 5.68
CA ASN A 33 -1.87 -4.54 5.99
C ASN A 33 -1.81 -4.09 7.46
N LEU A 34 -1.58 -5.00 8.41
CA LEU A 34 -1.42 -4.69 9.83
C LEU A 34 -0.10 -3.98 10.13
N GLN A 35 1.01 -4.38 9.50
CA GLN A 35 2.29 -3.67 9.59
C GLN A 35 2.22 -2.31 8.90
N MET A 36 1.46 -2.18 7.82
CA MET A 36 1.20 -0.92 7.14
C MET A 36 0.31 0.01 7.97
N PHE A 37 -0.71 -0.53 8.65
CA PHE A 37 -1.50 0.21 9.64
C PHE A 37 -0.65 0.66 10.83
N LYS A 38 0.27 -0.18 11.30
CA LYS A 38 1.27 0.20 12.31
C LYS A 38 2.23 1.28 11.77
N HIS A 39 2.64 1.21 10.50
CA HIS A 39 3.44 2.25 9.86
C HIS A 39 2.68 3.56 9.67
N LEU A 40 1.38 3.50 9.35
CA LEU A 40 0.49 4.65 9.29
C LEU A 40 0.29 5.26 10.67
N ALA A 41 -0.02 4.46 11.69
CA ALA A 41 -0.13 4.91 13.07
C ALA A 41 1.20 5.49 13.60
N ASN A 42 2.33 4.91 13.19
CA ASN A 42 3.66 5.44 13.49
C ASN A 42 3.95 6.74 12.71
N LYS A 43 3.49 6.86 11.46
CA LYS A 43 3.62 8.09 10.65
C LYS A 43 2.78 9.24 11.21
N TYR A 44 1.54 8.97 11.64
CA TYR A 44 0.73 9.93 12.38
C TYR A 44 1.44 10.32 13.69
N ASN A 45 2.11 9.40 14.37
CA ASN A 45 2.98 9.69 15.51
C ASN A 45 4.24 10.50 15.15
N VAL A 46 4.89 10.29 14.00
CA VAL A 46 6.07 11.06 13.57
C VAL A 46 5.70 12.50 13.22
N GLN A 47 4.55 12.72 12.56
CA GLN A 47 3.99 14.06 12.34
C GLN A 47 3.63 14.74 13.69
N LEU A 48 3.12 13.95 14.65
CA LEU A 48 2.86 14.42 16.02
C LEU A 48 4.16 14.77 16.78
N HIS A 49 5.22 13.95 16.65
CA HIS A 49 6.51 14.14 17.32
C HIS A 49 7.26 15.40 16.85
N LEU A 50 7.17 15.75 15.56
CA LEU A 50 7.66 17.02 15.04
C LEU A 50 6.95 18.22 15.68
N THR A 51 5.68 18.05 16.05
CA THR A 51 4.87 19.08 16.74
C THR A 51 5.21 19.15 18.24
N ILE A 52 5.43 18.00 18.89
CA ILE A 52 5.84 17.91 20.31
C ILE A 52 7.23 18.51 20.54
N LEU A 53 8.18 18.31 19.61
CA LEU A 53 9.50 18.96 19.66
C LEU A 53 9.40 20.50 19.57
N THR A 54 8.40 21.01 18.85
CA THR A 54 8.15 22.47 18.76
C THR A 54 7.52 22.99 20.06
N SER A 55 6.63 22.22 20.67
CA SER A 55 5.99 22.53 21.96
C SER A 55 6.95 22.47 23.16
N LYS A 56 7.96 21.59 23.13
CA LYS A 56 8.92 21.38 24.23
C LYS A 56 10.05 22.41 24.28
N TYR A 57 10.47 22.96 23.15
CA TYR A 57 11.63 23.87 23.08
C TYR A 57 11.30 25.35 23.17
N GLY A 58 10.01 25.74 23.14
CA GLY A 58 9.56 27.13 23.39
C GLY A 58 10.09 28.21 22.44
N ASP A 59 10.91 27.82 21.46
CA ASP A 59 11.52 28.68 20.47
C ASP A 59 10.95 28.24 19.12
N ASP A 60 10.14 29.09 18.52
CA ASP A 60 9.66 28.92 17.15
C ASP A 60 10.85 29.09 16.20
N ALA A 61 11.72 28.08 16.15
CA ALA A 61 12.82 27.98 15.18
C ALA A 61 12.32 28.06 13.73
N THR A 62 11.02 27.84 13.53
CA THR A 62 10.25 28.07 12.31
C THR A 62 10.29 29.54 11.84
N GLY A 63 10.45 30.50 12.75
CA GLY A 63 10.63 31.93 12.46
C GLY A 63 12.09 32.37 12.39
N ARG A 64 13.04 31.55 12.89
CA ARG A 64 14.48 31.91 12.96
C ARG A 64 15.32 31.39 11.78
N SER A 65 14.98 30.23 11.20
CA SER A 65 15.77 29.63 10.10
C SER A 65 14.91 29.25 8.91
N LEU A 66 15.14 29.94 7.79
CA LEU A 66 14.50 29.63 6.50
C LEU A 66 14.81 28.20 6.05
N GLY A 67 16.05 27.75 6.28
CA GLY A 67 16.47 26.39 5.96
C GLY A 67 15.70 25.34 6.75
N TRP A 68 15.50 25.58 8.05
CA TRP A 68 14.75 24.66 8.91
C TRP A 68 13.27 24.56 8.52
N CYS A 69 12.63 25.69 8.21
CA CYS A 69 11.26 25.64 7.71
C CYS A 69 11.15 24.79 6.44
N LYS A 70 11.98 25.10 5.43
CA LYS A 70 11.95 24.40 4.14
C LYS A 70 12.16 22.91 4.33
N PHE A 71 13.16 22.52 5.12
CA PHE A 71 13.44 21.12 5.42
C PHE A 71 12.26 20.41 6.09
N ARG A 72 11.67 21.02 7.13
CA ARG A 72 10.51 20.45 7.84
C ARG A 72 9.33 20.23 6.90
N TYR A 73 9.02 21.21 6.06
CA TYR A 73 7.92 21.10 5.09
C TYR A 73 8.20 20.02 4.05
N MET A 74 9.39 20.03 3.45
CA MET A 74 9.82 19.04 2.45
C MET A 74 9.76 17.62 2.98
N LEU A 75 10.26 17.39 4.20
CA LEU A 75 10.27 16.08 4.84
C LEU A 75 8.83 15.61 5.12
N ALA A 76 8.01 16.46 5.73
CA ALA A 76 6.61 16.13 6.04
C ALA A 76 5.81 15.82 4.76
N GLN A 77 5.98 16.61 3.71
CA GLN A 77 5.31 16.41 2.42
C GLN A 77 5.75 15.11 1.75
N THR A 78 7.07 14.85 1.69
CA THR A 78 7.63 13.63 1.08
C THR A 78 7.13 12.37 1.79
N LEU A 79 7.20 12.34 3.13
CA LEU A 79 6.72 11.22 3.92
C LEU A 79 5.21 11.03 3.75
N SER A 80 4.45 12.13 3.75
CA SER A 80 3.01 12.13 3.55
C SER A 80 2.62 11.48 2.23
N LEU A 81 3.15 11.97 1.11
CA LEU A 81 2.86 11.45 -0.23
C LEU A 81 3.34 10.02 -0.39
N THR A 82 4.57 9.74 0.03
CA THR A 82 5.14 8.38 -0.10
C THR A 82 4.23 7.35 0.53
N SER A 83 3.74 7.55 1.76
CA SER A 83 2.91 6.48 2.34
C SER A 83 1.52 6.38 1.72
N TYR A 84 0.90 7.47 1.28
CA TYR A 84 -0.38 7.38 0.57
C TYR A 84 -0.25 6.55 -0.70
N TYR A 85 0.78 6.82 -1.50
CA TYR A 85 0.98 6.11 -2.75
C TYR A 85 1.53 4.69 -2.55
N THR A 86 2.29 4.39 -1.49
CA THR A 86 2.68 2.99 -1.21
C THR A 86 1.47 2.12 -0.87
N ILE A 87 0.45 2.67 -0.20
CA ILE A 87 -0.80 1.93 0.05
C ILE A 87 -1.51 1.65 -1.28
N CYS A 88 -1.58 2.64 -2.17
CA CYS A 88 -2.15 2.47 -3.50
C CYS A 88 -1.40 1.39 -4.30
N LEU A 89 -0.06 1.43 -4.31
CA LEU A 89 0.78 0.41 -4.95
C LEU A 89 0.53 -0.98 -4.38
N THR A 90 0.26 -1.07 -3.07
CA THR A 90 -0.04 -2.35 -2.41
C THR A 90 -1.41 -2.90 -2.81
N ALA A 91 -2.42 -2.04 -2.97
CA ALA A 91 -3.73 -2.47 -3.48
C ALA A 91 -3.62 -2.95 -4.94
N ILE A 92 -2.80 -2.28 -5.76
CA ILE A 92 -2.51 -2.69 -7.14
C ILE A 92 -1.80 -4.05 -7.16
N ASP A 93 -0.79 -4.25 -6.31
CA ASP A 93 -0.07 -5.51 -6.18
C ASP A 93 -0.99 -6.66 -5.72
N GLN A 94 -1.89 -6.40 -4.78
CA GLN A 94 -2.92 -7.36 -4.35
C GLN A 94 -3.88 -7.72 -5.50
N PHE A 95 -4.27 -6.76 -6.33
CA PHE A 95 -5.09 -7.04 -7.51
C PHE A 95 -4.38 -7.95 -8.51
N PHE A 96 -3.13 -7.64 -8.86
CA PHE A 96 -2.37 -8.44 -9.83
C PHE A 96 -2.07 -9.86 -9.31
N SER A 97 -1.70 -9.99 -8.04
CA SER A 97 -1.42 -11.29 -7.43
C SER A 97 -2.65 -12.21 -7.32
N THR A 98 -3.86 -11.63 -7.21
CA THR A 98 -5.12 -12.38 -7.13
C THR A 98 -5.77 -12.62 -8.50
N ASN A 99 -5.22 -12.08 -9.58
CA ASN A 99 -5.80 -12.20 -10.91
C ASN A 99 -5.68 -13.65 -11.45
N HIS A 100 -6.68 -14.09 -12.21
CA HIS A 100 -6.72 -15.41 -12.83
C HIS A 100 -5.71 -15.54 -13.99
N GLN A 101 -5.35 -14.43 -14.64
CA GLN A 101 -4.41 -14.46 -15.75
C GLN A 101 -2.97 -14.61 -15.23
N PHE A 102 -2.33 -15.73 -15.60
CA PHE A 102 -0.95 -16.03 -15.21
C PHE A 102 0.05 -14.91 -15.58
N ARG A 103 -0.11 -14.31 -16.77
CA ARG A 103 0.74 -13.19 -17.23
C ARG A 103 0.70 -12.00 -16.28
N LEU A 104 -0.48 -11.62 -15.78
CA LEU A 104 -0.63 -10.50 -14.85
C LEU A 104 -0.05 -10.84 -13.47
N ARG A 105 -0.23 -12.09 -13.01
CA ARG A 105 0.36 -12.55 -11.76
C ARG A 105 1.89 -12.58 -11.81
N GLN A 106 2.47 -12.91 -12.97
CA GLN A 106 3.92 -12.92 -13.17
C GLN A 106 4.53 -11.51 -13.14
N MET A 107 3.75 -10.45 -13.39
CA MET A 107 4.23 -9.07 -13.27
C MET A 107 4.49 -8.65 -11.82
N CYS A 108 3.83 -9.27 -10.84
CA CYS A 108 4.07 -9.07 -9.40
C CYS A 108 5.39 -9.70 -8.94
N THR A 109 6.51 -9.16 -9.41
CA THR A 109 7.84 -9.54 -8.94
C THR A 109 8.34 -8.57 -7.88
N ILE A 110 9.06 -9.10 -6.88
CA ILE A 110 9.69 -8.29 -5.82
C ILE A 110 10.68 -7.26 -6.42
N LYS A 111 11.33 -7.61 -7.54
CA LYS A 111 12.23 -6.71 -8.27
C LYS A 111 11.50 -5.49 -8.82
N LEU A 112 10.34 -5.70 -9.46
CA LEU A 112 9.52 -4.61 -9.98
C LEU A 112 8.97 -3.75 -8.85
N ALA A 113 8.46 -4.37 -7.77
CA ALA A 113 7.93 -3.63 -6.62
C ALA A 113 8.99 -2.70 -5.99
N ARG A 114 10.25 -3.18 -5.87
CA ARG A 114 11.36 -2.35 -5.39
C ARG A 114 11.64 -1.19 -6.33
N TYR A 115 11.67 -1.43 -7.65
CA TYR A 115 11.95 -0.40 -8.65
C TYR A 115 10.86 0.69 -8.68
N VAL A 116 9.58 0.28 -8.70
CA VAL A 116 8.45 1.21 -8.70
C VAL A 116 8.38 2.02 -7.41
N THR A 117 8.64 1.39 -6.26
CA THR A 117 8.68 2.10 -4.97
C THR A 117 9.82 3.11 -4.93
N PHE A 118 11.01 2.74 -5.42
CA PHE A 118 12.15 3.66 -5.48
C PHE A 118 11.88 4.86 -6.40
N ILE A 119 11.36 4.62 -7.61
CA ILE A 119 10.95 5.70 -8.52
C ILE A 119 9.92 6.61 -7.88
N SER A 120 8.90 6.05 -7.21
CA SER A 120 7.87 6.80 -6.51
C SER A 120 8.48 7.73 -5.47
N ILE A 121 9.38 7.22 -4.62
CA ILE A 121 10.11 8.03 -3.63
C ILE A 121 10.89 9.16 -4.29
N CYS A 122 11.64 8.90 -5.36
CA CYS A 122 12.39 9.93 -6.09
C CYS A 122 11.48 11.04 -6.64
N ILE A 123 10.33 10.67 -7.22
CA ILE A 123 9.33 11.63 -7.73
C ILE A 123 8.80 12.52 -6.60
N TRP A 124 8.45 11.94 -5.45
CA TRP A 124 7.93 12.71 -4.32
C TRP A 124 8.97 13.60 -3.66
N ILE A 125 10.24 13.17 -3.61
CA ILE A 125 11.36 14.01 -3.17
C ILE A 125 11.51 15.20 -4.13
N ALA A 126 11.54 14.97 -5.44
CA ALA A 126 11.66 16.04 -6.43
C ALA A 126 10.50 17.05 -6.34
N HIS A 127 9.25 16.56 -6.23
CA HIS A 127 8.08 17.42 -6.02
C HIS A 127 8.17 18.24 -4.72
N SER A 128 8.67 17.64 -3.64
CA SER A 128 8.81 18.31 -2.35
C SER A 128 9.93 19.36 -2.37
N ILE A 129 11.06 19.08 -3.04
CA ILE A 129 12.13 20.07 -3.27
C ILE A 129 11.58 21.28 -4.03
N LEU A 130 10.84 21.07 -5.11
CA LEU A 130 10.23 22.15 -5.89
C LEU A 130 9.27 22.99 -5.02
N SER A 131 8.46 22.31 -4.21
CA SER A 131 7.55 22.96 -3.26
C SER A 131 8.32 23.79 -2.23
N GLY A 132 9.39 23.24 -1.64
CA GLY A 132 10.21 23.87 -0.60
C GLY A 132 10.98 25.10 -1.08
N CYS A 133 11.40 25.15 -2.35
CA CYS A 133 12.08 26.30 -2.92
C CYS A 133 11.23 27.58 -2.87
N LEU A 134 9.90 27.46 -2.93
CA LEU A 134 8.94 28.56 -3.01
C LEU A 134 8.47 29.10 -1.64
N PHE A 135 8.92 28.50 -0.54
CA PHE A 135 8.64 28.98 0.81
C PHE A 135 9.53 30.15 1.21
N ASN A 136 8.94 31.14 1.88
CA ASN A 136 9.64 32.25 2.52
C ASN A 136 9.12 32.47 3.94
N ILE A 137 9.93 33.10 4.78
CA ILE A 137 9.52 33.52 6.13
C ILE A 137 8.85 34.89 6.01
N GLN A 138 7.63 34.99 6.50
CA GLN A 138 6.89 36.24 6.66
C GLN A 138 6.71 36.52 8.15
N GLY A 139 7.21 37.67 8.62
CA GLY A 139 7.39 37.96 10.05
C GLY A 139 6.16 37.81 10.94
N SER A 140 4.95 37.97 10.41
CA SER A 140 3.68 37.84 11.17
C SER A 140 2.98 36.48 11.04
N LEU A 141 3.31 35.70 10.00
CA LEU A 141 2.61 34.46 9.63
C LEU A 141 3.51 33.21 9.69
N GLY A 142 4.78 33.40 10.03
CA GLY A 142 5.78 32.34 10.04
C GLY A 142 6.15 31.93 8.61
N CYS A 143 6.24 30.64 8.35
CA CYS A 143 6.71 30.15 7.07
C CYS A 143 5.55 29.89 6.11
N VAL A 144 5.52 30.66 5.02
CA VAL A 144 4.40 30.70 4.08
C VAL A 144 4.88 30.58 2.64
N ILE A 145 3.98 30.10 1.79
CA ILE A 145 4.20 30.01 0.35
C ILE A 145 4.19 31.43 -0.21
N SER A 146 5.31 31.87 -0.79
CA SER A 146 5.42 33.23 -1.32
C SER A 146 4.73 33.41 -2.67
N ASN A 147 4.59 32.34 -3.45
CA ASN A 147 4.08 32.40 -4.80
C ASN A 147 2.56 32.12 -4.83
N PRO A 148 1.71 33.07 -5.27
CA PRO A 148 0.26 32.90 -5.26
C PRO A 148 -0.21 31.81 -6.23
N ILE A 149 0.51 31.57 -7.34
CA ILE A 149 0.22 30.50 -8.30
C ILE A 149 0.39 29.14 -7.62
N TRP A 150 1.48 29.00 -6.85
CA TRP A 150 1.73 27.76 -6.10
C TRP A 150 0.72 27.54 -4.98
N GLN A 151 0.29 28.62 -4.32
CA GLN A 151 -0.77 28.56 -3.31
C GLN A 151 -2.09 28.08 -3.92
N GLN A 152 -2.46 28.60 -5.10
CA GLN A 152 -3.67 28.16 -5.82
C GLN A 152 -3.57 26.70 -6.26
N TYR A 153 -2.42 26.28 -6.81
CA TYR A 153 -2.15 24.88 -7.15
C TYR A 153 -2.29 23.97 -5.93
N THR A 154 -1.72 24.40 -4.80
CA THR A 154 -1.73 23.60 -3.57
C THR A 154 -3.15 23.43 -3.03
N SER A 155 -3.92 24.52 -2.96
CA SER A 155 -5.29 24.50 -2.43
C SER A 155 -6.30 23.84 -3.37
N SER A 156 -6.20 24.06 -4.68
CA SER A 156 -7.22 23.62 -5.66
C SER A 156 -6.95 22.25 -6.24
N PHE A 157 -5.69 21.84 -6.32
CA PHE A 157 -5.30 20.58 -6.96
C PHE A 157 -4.59 19.63 -6.00
N PHE A 158 -3.51 20.07 -5.34
CA PHE A 158 -2.68 19.18 -4.54
C PHE A 158 -3.44 18.51 -3.37
N TYR A 159 -4.11 19.30 -2.52
CA TYR A 159 -4.87 18.75 -1.40
C TYR A 159 -6.09 17.92 -1.83
N PRO A 160 -7.04 18.44 -2.63
CA PRO A 160 -8.25 17.70 -2.94
C PRO A 160 -8.01 16.54 -3.90
N VAL A 161 -7.13 16.69 -4.90
CA VAL A 161 -6.92 15.68 -5.94
C VAL A 161 -5.80 14.71 -5.55
N LEU A 162 -4.59 15.21 -5.33
CA LEU A 162 -3.40 14.36 -5.15
C LEU A 162 -3.37 13.62 -3.81
N ILE A 163 -3.84 14.28 -2.73
CA ILE A 163 -3.89 13.69 -1.39
C ILE A 163 -5.26 13.06 -1.10
N GLY A 164 -6.34 13.65 -1.60
CA GLY A 164 -7.70 13.17 -1.35
C GLY A 164 -8.20 12.16 -2.38
N LEU A 165 -8.74 12.68 -3.48
CA LEU A 165 -9.56 11.91 -4.42
C LEU A 165 -8.80 10.80 -5.13
N LEU A 166 -7.58 11.07 -5.62
CA LEU A 166 -6.81 10.13 -6.42
C LEU A 166 -6.41 8.88 -5.63
N PRO A 167 -5.75 8.95 -4.45
CA PRO A 167 -5.38 7.76 -3.71
C PRO A 167 -6.61 6.96 -3.24
N ILE A 168 -7.70 7.63 -2.85
CA ILE A 168 -8.95 6.96 -2.46
C ILE A 168 -9.56 6.22 -3.66
N ALA A 169 -9.64 6.85 -4.82
CA ALA A 169 -10.19 6.24 -6.03
C ALA A 169 -9.37 5.01 -6.47
N ILE A 170 -8.04 5.13 -6.48
CA ILE A 170 -7.14 4.02 -6.80
C ILE A 170 -7.32 2.89 -5.79
N LEU A 171 -7.29 3.19 -4.50
CA LEU A 171 -7.47 2.21 -3.44
C LEU A 171 -8.79 1.45 -3.59
N LEU A 172 -9.91 2.18 -3.70
CA LEU A 172 -11.24 1.58 -3.83
C LEU A 172 -11.34 0.69 -5.07
N LEU A 173 -10.90 1.19 -6.22
CA LEU A 173 -10.96 0.45 -7.48
C LEU A 173 -10.19 -0.88 -7.39
N PHE A 174 -8.92 -0.83 -6.99
CA PHE A 174 -8.06 -2.02 -6.97
C PHE A 174 -8.41 -2.97 -5.83
N SER A 175 -8.80 -2.46 -4.66
CA SER A 175 -9.27 -3.31 -3.56
C SER A 175 -10.58 -4.02 -3.89
N LEU A 176 -11.54 -3.36 -4.56
CA LEU A 176 -12.77 -4.00 -5.02
C LEU A 176 -12.47 -5.09 -6.06
N LEU A 177 -11.62 -4.80 -7.05
CA LEU A 177 -11.23 -5.78 -8.05
C LEU A 177 -10.51 -6.99 -7.42
N ALA A 178 -9.60 -6.76 -6.48
CA ALA A 178 -8.94 -7.82 -5.72
C ALA A 178 -9.95 -8.66 -4.92
N PHE A 179 -10.92 -8.02 -4.26
CA PHE A 179 -11.99 -8.70 -3.54
C PHE A 179 -12.85 -9.58 -4.46
N HIS A 180 -13.22 -9.08 -5.64
CA HIS A 180 -13.95 -9.85 -6.64
C HIS A 180 -13.15 -11.08 -7.11
N ASN A 181 -11.85 -10.92 -7.36
CA ASN A 181 -10.96 -12.01 -7.75
C ASN A 181 -10.88 -13.10 -6.67
N VAL A 182 -10.64 -12.71 -5.42
CA VAL A 182 -10.59 -13.64 -4.27
C VAL A 182 -11.92 -14.36 -4.10
N ARG A 183 -13.05 -13.65 -4.14
CA ARG A 183 -14.38 -14.26 -4.00
C ARG A 183 -14.70 -15.24 -5.14
N ARG A 184 -14.15 -15.02 -6.34
CA ARG A 184 -14.27 -15.95 -7.48
C ARG A 184 -13.47 -17.22 -7.23
N ILE A 185 -12.24 -17.10 -6.73
CA ILE A 185 -11.37 -18.24 -6.40
C ILE A 185 -12.04 -19.12 -5.34
N VAL A 186 -12.46 -18.51 -4.22
CA VAL A 186 -13.12 -19.23 -3.11
C VAL A 186 -14.38 -19.95 -3.57
N ARG A 187 -15.25 -19.28 -4.35
CA ARG A 187 -16.48 -19.91 -4.88
C ARG A 187 -16.22 -21.11 -5.80
N ARG A 188 -15.12 -21.10 -6.57
CA ARG A 188 -14.75 -22.23 -7.44
C ARG A 188 -14.12 -23.38 -6.66
N GLN A 189 -13.36 -23.10 -5.61
CA GLN A 189 -12.63 -24.14 -4.89
C GLN A 189 -13.51 -24.94 -3.92
N ILE A 190 -14.46 -24.30 -3.22
CA ILE A 190 -15.36 -24.98 -2.27
C ILE A 190 -16.08 -26.20 -2.87
N PRO A 191 -16.76 -26.12 -4.03
CA PRO A 191 -17.45 -27.28 -4.59
C PRO A 191 -16.48 -28.37 -5.07
N ILE A 192 -15.27 -28.01 -5.51
CA ILE A 192 -14.25 -28.98 -5.93
C ILE A 192 -13.70 -29.73 -4.72
N VAL A 193 -13.53 -29.07 -3.58
CA VAL A 193 -13.12 -29.74 -2.34
C VAL A 193 -14.24 -30.65 -1.82
N ARG A 194 -15.49 -30.16 -1.78
CA ARG A 194 -16.65 -30.98 -1.37
C ARG A 194 -16.82 -32.24 -2.22
N ARG A 195 -16.79 -32.11 -3.56
CA ARG A 195 -16.94 -33.27 -4.45
C ARG A 195 -15.88 -34.34 -4.22
N ARG A 196 -14.64 -33.93 -3.94
CA ARG A 196 -13.56 -34.90 -3.68
C ARG A 196 -13.70 -35.58 -2.33
N LEU A 197 -14.16 -34.85 -1.31
CA LEU A 197 -14.46 -35.43 -0.01
C LEU A 197 -15.58 -36.46 -0.10
N ASP A 198 -16.64 -36.16 -0.85
CA ASP A 198 -17.74 -37.11 -1.09
C ASP A 198 -17.25 -38.35 -1.84
N GLN A 199 -16.36 -38.20 -2.84
CA GLN A 199 -15.76 -39.32 -3.56
C GLN A 199 -14.92 -40.24 -2.65
N GLN A 200 -14.09 -39.67 -1.78
CA GLN A 200 -13.30 -40.43 -0.81
C GLN A 200 -14.16 -41.20 0.19
N LEU A 201 -15.24 -40.57 0.68
CA LEU A 201 -16.20 -41.23 1.56
C LEU A 201 -16.86 -42.42 0.86
N THR A 202 -17.27 -42.28 -0.41
CA THR A 202 -17.84 -43.41 -1.15
C THR A 202 -16.85 -44.53 -1.42
N ALA A 203 -15.57 -44.22 -1.65
CA ALA A 203 -14.53 -45.22 -1.90
C ALA A 203 -14.12 -46.02 -0.64
N MET A 204 -14.37 -45.50 0.57
CA MET A 204 -14.09 -46.22 1.82
C MET A 204 -15.22 -47.17 2.25
N VAL A 205 -16.42 -47.00 1.71
CA VAL A 205 -17.61 -47.79 2.07
C VAL A 205 -17.79 -49.01 1.17
N LEU A 206 -17.18 -49.00 -0.02
CA LEU A 206 -17.22 -50.06 -1.04
C LEU A 206 -15.97 -50.93 -0.98
#